data_AF-A0A2P8DNG8-F1
#
_entry.id   AF-A0A2P8DNG8-F1
#
_cell.length_a   1.000
_cell.length_b   1.000
_cell.length_c   1.000
_cell.angle_alpha   90.00
_cell.angle_beta   90.00
_cell.angle_gamma   90.00
#
_symmetry.space_group_name_H-M   'P 1'
#
loop_
_entity.id
_entity.type
_entity.pdbx_description
1 polymer ?
#
loop_
_entity_poly.entity_id
_entity_poly.type
_entity_poly.pdbx_seq_one_letter_code
_entity_poly.pdbx_strand_id
1 'polypeptide(L)'
;MGNIATELRNYASSVGYNVNTLGDQFFKDMVWGGLTETDVFKNSKTIAEQNRIKDRINAEIKGESVVRAVNNSNGGYTNIVTAPKALKACD
;
A
#
# COMPACT_ATOMS: atom_id res chain seq x y z
N MET A 1 -17.72 -2.90 -15.99
CA MET A 1 -16.91 -4.02 -15.49
C MET A 1 -16.19 -3.55 -14.23
N GLY A 2 -16.35 -4.31 -13.14
CA GLY A 2 -15.99 -3.93 -11.77
C GLY A 2 -14.49 -3.77 -11.58
N ASN A 3 -14.08 -2.58 -11.17
CA ASN A 3 -12.72 -2.33 -10.74
C ASN A 3 -12.63 -2.71 -9.26
N ILE A 4 -11.92 -3.79 -8.94
CA ILE A 4 -11.77 -4.31 -7.56
C ILE A 4 -11.28 -3.20 -6.61
N ALA A 5 -10.44 -2.27 -7.08
CA ALA A 5 -10.00 -1.14 -6.25
C ALA A 5 -11.17 -0.21 -5.88
N THR A 6 -12.11 0.01 -6.80
CA THR A 6 -13.33 0.80 -6.54
C THR A 6 -14.26 0.08 -5.57
N GLU A 7 -14.43 -1.23 -5.71
CA GLU A 7 -15.27 -2.02 -4.80
C GLU A 7 -14.68 -2.04 -3.38
N LEU A 8 -13.36 -2.21 -3.27
CA LEU A 8 -12.65 -2.14 -2.00
C LEU A 8 -12.77 -0.75 -1.35
N ARG A 9 -12.69 0.32 -2.16
CA ARG A 9 -12.90 1.70 -1.71
C ARG A 9 -14.32 1.89 -1.16
N ASN A 10 -15.33 1.42 -1.87
CA ASN A 10 -16.72 1.55 -1.45
C ASN A 10 -16.98 0.79 -0.15
N TYR A 11 -16.44 -0.43 -0.02
CA TYR A 11 -16.53 -1.22 1.21
C TYR A 11 -15.80 -0.54 2.38
N ALA A 12 -14.58 -0.04 2.17
CA ALA A 12 -13.85 0.68 3.21
C ALA A 12 -14.63 1.91 3.69
N SER A 13 -15.25 2.66 2.78
CA SER A 13 -16.13 3.77 3.13
C SER A 13 -17.34 3.32 3.94
N SER A 14 -17.97 2.20 3.59
CA SER A 14 -19.17 1.72 4.29
C SER A 14 -18.89 1.22 5.72
N VAL A 15 -17.63 0.87 6.03
CA VAL A 15 -17.22 0.39 7.37
C VAL A 15 -16.46 1.44 8.19
N GLY A 16 -16.47 2.70 7.74
CA GLY A 16 -16.02 3.86 8.53
C GLY A 16 -14.59 4.33 8.24
N TYR A 17 -13.94 3.90 7.15
CA TYR A 17 -12.64 4.45 6.77
C TYR A 17 -12.79 5.77 6.03
N ASN A 18 -11.89 6.73 6.32
CA ASN A 18 -11.78 7.96 5.53
C ASN A 18 -11.05 7.68 4.21
N VAL A 19 -11.81 7.27 3.19
CA VAL A 19 -11.26 6.92 1.87
C VAL A 19 -10.61 8.10 1.14
N ASN A 20 -10.95 9.34 1.49
CA ASN A 20 -10.33 10.53 0.92
C ASN A 20 -8.91 10.72 1.47
N THR A 21 -8.71 10.45 2.77
CA THR A 21 -7.37 10.46 3.39
C THR A 21 -6.50 9.30 2.91
N LEU A 22 -7.07 8.10 2.72
CA LEU A 22 -6.34 6.95 2.20
C LEU A 22 -5.94 7.13 0.73
N GLY A 23 -6.80 7.77 -0.07
CA GLY A 23 -6.56 8.05 -1.48
C GLY A 23 -6.66 6.81 -2.38
N ASP A 24 -6.78 7.03 -3.69
CA ASP A 24 -6.98 5.94 -4.66
C ASP A 24 -5.81 4.97 -4.76
N GLN A 25 -4.57 5.46 -4.55
CA GLN A 25 -3.38 4.64 -4.64
C GLN A 25 -3.36 3.53 -3.59
N PHE A 26 -3.90 3.80 -2.39
CA PHE A 26 -4.06 2.80 -1.34
C PHE A 26 -4.84 1.58 -1.85
N PHE A 27 -6.02 1.82 -2.43
CA PHE A 27 -6.87 0.74 -2.91
C PHE A 27 -6.28 0.00 -4.10
N LYS A 28 -5.60 0.72 -5.01
CA LYS A 28 -4.86 0.11 -6.13
C LYS A 28 -3.75 -0.82 -5.65
N ASP A 29 -3.04 -0.45 -4.59
CA ASP A 29 -1.97 -1.29 -4.02
C ASP A 29 -2.57 -2.50 -3.27
N MET A 30 -3.67 -2.33 -2.55
CA MET A 30 -4.35 -3.42 -1.83
C MET A 30 -4.86 -4.55 -2.74
N VAL A 31 -5.27 -4.24 -3.98
CA VAL A 31 -5.70 -5.26 -4.96
C VAL A 31 -4.61 -6.30 -5.25
N TRP A 32 -3.34 -5.93 -5.10
CA TRP A 32 -2.21 -6.83 -5.34
C TRP A 32 -1.81 -7.64 -4.10
N GLY A 33 -2.46 -7.46 -2.95
CA GLY A 33 -2.03 -8.04 -1.67
C GLY A 33 -1.86 -9.56 -1.68
N GLY A 34 -2.75 -10.28 -2.37
CA GLY A 34 -2.67 -11.75 -2.51
C GLY A 34 -1.75 -12.23 -3.63
N LEU A 35 -1.18 -11.33 -4.43
CA LEU A 35 -0.42 -11.67 -5.64
C LEU A 35 1.06 -11.29 -5.55
N THR A 36 1.52 -10.73 -4.43
CA THR A 36 2.87 -10.16 -4.25
C THR A 36 4.02 -11.14 -4.50
N GLU A 37 3.77 -12.45 -4.41
CA GLU A 37 4.75 -13.51 -4.65
C GLU A 37 4.66 -14.16 -6.04
N THR A 38 3.68 -13.78 -6.84
CA THR A 38 3.47 -14.34 -8.19
C THR A 38 4.39 -13.72 -9.23
N ASP A 39 4.68 -14.46 -10.29
CA ASP A 39 5.45 -13.94 -11.43
C ASP A 39 4.73 -12.81 -12.15
N VAL A 40 3.39 -12.85 -12.18
CA VAL A 40 2.58 -11.77 -12.74
C VAL A 40 2.87 -10.45 -12.03
N PHE A 41 2.90 -10.44 -10.69
CA PHE A 41 3.24 -9.25 -9.94
C PHE A 41 4.68 -8.79 -10.17
N LYS A 42 5.64 -9.72 -10.11
CA LYS A 42 7.07 -9.44 -10.28
C LYS A 42 7.41 -8.87 -11.66
N ASN A 43 6.67 -9.28 -12.69
CA ASN A 43 6.92 -8.87 -14.08
C ASN A 43 6.03 -7.69 -14.53
N SER A 44 4.87 -7.47 -13.90
CA SER A 44 3.92 -6.40 -14.30
C SER A 44 4.12 -5.08 -13.54
N LYS A 45 5.14 -4.99 -12.68
CA LYS A 45 5.41 -3.85 -11.80
C LYS A 45 6.90 -3.55 -11.77
N THR A 46 7.25 -2.28 -11.78
CA THR A 46 8.63 -1.84 -11.52
C THR A 46 9.06 -2.20 -10.10
N ILE A 47 10.36 -2.31 -9.84
CA ILE A 47 10.90 -2.57 -8.49
C ILE A 47 10.41 -1.52 -7.48
N ALA A 48 10.27 -0.25 -7.90
CA ALA A 48 9.74 0.81 -7.06
C ALA A 48 8.28 0.57 -6.67
N GLU A 49 7.42 0.18 -7.61
CA GLU A 49 6.01 -0.16 -7.34
C GLU A 49 5.89 -1.43 -6.49
N GLN A 50 6.70 -2.45 -6.76
CA GLN A 50 6.70 -3.69 -5.98
C GLN A 50 7.02 -3.39 -4.51
N ASN A 51 8.04 -2.57 -4.26
CA ASN A 51 8.40 -2.16 -2.90
C ASN A 51 7.27 -1.38 -2.24
N ARG A 52 6.70 -0.36 -2.91
CA ARG A 52 5.57 0.43 -2.37
C ARG A 52 4.38 -0.46 -1.98
N ILE A 53 4.00 -1.38 -2.86
CA ILE A 53 2.88 -2.29 -2.63
C ILE A 53 3.19 -3.22 -1.46
N LYS A 54 4.38 -3.85 -1.44
CA LYS A 54 4.79 -4.73 -0.34
C LYS A 54 4.81 -3.98 0.99
N ASP A 55 5.32 -2.76 1.04
CA ASP A 55 5.35 -1.93 2.23
C ASP A 55 3.95 -1.62 2.75
N ARG A 56 3.04 -1.22 1.84
CA ARG A 56 1.63 -0.99 2.17
C ARG A 56 0.97 -2.24 2.75
N ILE A 57 1.08 -3.38 2.07
CA ILE A 57 0.46 -4.64 2.51
C ILE A 57 1.02 -5.08 3.86
N ASN A 58 2.34 -5.00 4.03
CA ASN A 58 3.00 -5.34 5.29
C ASN A 58 2.54 -4.44 6.44
N ALA A 59 2.31 -3.15 6.19
CA ALA A 59 1.80 -2.23 7.21
C ALA A 59 0.39 -2.61 7.69
N GLU A 60 -0.48 -3.04 6.77
CA GLU A 60 -1.83 -3.49 7.14
C GLU A 60 -1.85 -4.84 7.85
N ILE A 61 -0.98 -5.79 7.44
CA ILE A 61 -0.91 -7.13 8.05
C ILE A 61 -0.25 -7.09 9.44
N LYS A 62 0.90 -6.42 9.56
CA LYS A 62 1.68 -6.40 10.80
C LYS A 62 1.17 -5.37 11.80
N GLY A 63 0.35 -4.42 11.36
CA GLY A 63 -0.14 -3.34 12.20
C GLY A 63 0.95 -2.33 12.59
N GLU A 64 2.11 -2.39 11.94
CA GLU A 64 3.27 -1.55 12.21
C GLU A 64 3.67 -0.78 10.96
N SER A 65 4.19 0.43 11.16
CA SER A 65 4.78 1.19 10.07
C SER A 65 6.01 0.46 9.51
N VAL A 66 5.98 0.11 8.23
CA VAL A 66 7.18 -0.42 7.55
C VAL A 66 8.16 0.72 7.33
N VAL A 67 9.43 0.51 7.70
CA VAL A 67 10.53 1.45 7.43
C VAL A 67 11.46 0.81 6.41
N ARG A 68 11.53 1.39 5.21
CA ARG A 68 12.59 1.06 4.24
C ARG A 68 13.60 2.19 4.14
N ALA A 69 14.87 1.85 4.37
CA ALA A 69 15.98 2.73 4.06
C ALA A 69 16.19 2.76 2.55
N VAL A 70 16.05 3.94 1.94
CA VAL A 70 16.44 4.17 0.54
C VAL A 70 17.87 4.69 0.54
N ASN A 71 18.78 3.93 -0.08
CA ASN A 71 20.15 4.38 -0.30
C ASN A 71 20.15 5.47 -1.38
N ASN A 72 20.62 6.66 -1.04
CA ASN A 72 21.01 7.65 -2.05
C ASN A 72 22.42 7.29 -2.56
N SER A 73 22.68 7.52 -3.85
CA SER A 73 23.98 7.37 -4.52
C SER A 73 25.16 8.05 -3.79
N ASN A 74 24.89 8.96 -2.84
CA ASN A 74 25.89 9.66 -2.03
C ASN A 74 26.16 9.02 -0.65
N GLY A 75 25.73 7.77 -0.39
CA GLY A 75 26.06 7.05 0.85
C GLY A 75 25.26 7.47 2.10
N GLY A 76 24.28 8.37 1.94
CA GLY A 76 23.32 8.71 3.00
C GLY A 76 21.99 7.94 2.84
N TYR A 77 21.42 7.49 3.95
CA TYR A 77 20.02 7.03 3.98
C TYR A 77 19.14 8.27 3.95
N THR A 78 18.40 8.49 2.85
CA THR A 78 17.43 9.58 2.77
C THR A 78 16.10 9.02 2.32
N ASN A 79 15.10 9.18 3.20
CA ASN A 79 13.69 8.75 3.12
C ASN A 79 13.40 7.39 3.74
N ILE A 80 12.99 7.44 5.02
CA ILE A 80 12.17 6.44 5.68
C ILE A 80 10.82 6.46 4.94
N VAL A 81 10.57 5.50 4.05
CA VAL A 81 9.23 5.33 3.48
C VAL A 81 8.39 4.63 4.55
N THR A 82 7.65 5.42 5.32
CA THR A 82 6.68 4.93 6.30
C THR A 82 5.35 4.70 5.59
N ALA A 83 4.88 3.45 5.53
CA ALA A 83 3.49 3.15 5.22
C ALA A 83 2.73 3.00 6.56
N PRO A 84 1.98 4.02 7.04
CA PRO A 84 1.21 3.87 8.27
C PRO A 84 -0.03 3.00 8.03
N LYS A 85 -0.43 2.20 9.03
CA LYS A 85 -1.67 1.43 9.01
C LYS A 85 -2.88 2.32 8.72
N ALA A 86 -3.83 1.83 7.91
CA ALA A 86 -5.10 2.52 7.72
C ALA A 86 -5.90 2.55 9.02
N LEU A 87 -6.37 3.74 9.41
CA LEU A 87 -7.23 3.94 10.58
C LEU A 87 -8.65 4.30 10.12
N LYS A 88 -9.64 3.87 10.91
CA LYS A 88 -11.01 4.35 10.76
C LYS A 88 -11.05 5.84 11.08
N ALA A 89 -11.96 6.58 10.42
CA ALA A 89 -12.30 7.90 10.92
C ALA A 89 -12.87 7.71 12.34
N CYS A 90 -12.43 8.53 13.30
CA CYS A 90 -12.87 8.46 14.70
C CYS A 90 -14.41 8.27 14.79
N ASP A 91 -14.87 7.43 15.72
CA ASP A 91 -16.28 7.43 16.16
C ASP A 91 -16.64 8.78 16.81
#